data_AF-A0A3D0U4D9-F1
#
_entry.id   AF-A0A3D0U4D9-F1
#
_cell.length_a   1.000
_cell.length_b   1.000
_cell.length_c   1.000
_cell.angle_alpha   90.00
_cell.angle_beta   90.00
_cell.angle_gamma   90.00
#
_symmetry.space_group_name_H-M   'P 1'
#
loop_
_entity.id
_entity.type
_entity.pdbx_description
1 polymer ?
#
loop_
_entity_poly.entity_id
_entity_poly.type
_entity_poly.pdbx_seq_one_letter_code
_entity_poly.pdbx_strand_id
1 'polypeptide(L)'
;MAALGWLQERTLDSESYQVNQRVQETLQSLTELDAIMDPIRYAGFLNEVSQALKAVTFQPQTETAPIQVMGVLEAAAMNFDGLWVCECESRQWPQPVSANPLLPRSTLRRYGMPGSGPDRELEYARTILDGFAQAAPQVVFSWGEYEGDSQLLMSPLLEPIAPITDFTVGMDFVSQEERRFQLAGLLSVDAGDDLGTELQSQSSRGGSGVIQAQSLCPFKAYAEYRLGIRSEDNLQEGIKASDRGSLVHRVLESFWREITDYHGLAQLIARDNELQSVLNQILGGEMARFRQETYLQPEALYQLERERTFQSVYQWLRNAELTRAPFKVENIEKRQTVSLAGMELTLTVDRIDVLEDGSRAIIDYKTGIKNTASWLGPRPEEPQLPLYALINPEHTKGIYFGIIRPEKAEWQGLQDHNVQFTERAARTVKSPTAGWADQVGEWRQTLEQLALEYQQGVASVTPLNNQVCQYCHLSPVCRIKEQHRDRE
;
A
#
# COMPACT_ATOMS: atom_id res chain seq x y z
N MET A 1 10.45 1.44 35.82
CA MET A 1 10.46 0.26 34.93
C MET A 1 9.35 -0.73 35.25
N ALA A 2 9.30 -1.34 36.44
CA ALA A 2 8.22 -2.29 36.81
C ALA A 2 6.81 -1.67 36.76
N ALA A 3 6.64 -0.42 37.21
CA ALA A 3 5.37 0.30 37.12
C ALA A 3 4.92 0.64 35.67
N LEU A 4 5.82 0.52 34.68
CA LEU A 4 5.56 0.76 33.26
C LEU A 4 5.29 -0.53 32.47
N GLY A 5 5.21 -1.68 33.13
CA GLY A 5 5.04 -2.97 32.45
C GLY A 5 6.29 -3.44 31.69
N TRP A 6 7.46 -2.81 31.90
CA TRP A 6 8.68 -3.10 31.15
C TRP A 6 9.08 -4.58 31.27
N LEU A 7 9.12 -5.29 30.13
CA LEU A 7 9.48 -6.70 29.98
C LEU A 7 8.66 -7.71 30.80
N GLN A 8 7.49 -7.33 31.31
CA GLN A 8 6.67 -8.23 32.16
C GLN A 8 6.13 -9.47 31.43
N GLU A 9 5.97 -9.40 30.11
CA GLU A 9 5.41 -10.49 29.29
C GLU A 9 6.48 -11.29 28.53
N ARG A 10 7.78 -11.05 28.77
CA ARG A 10 8.87 -11.68 28.01
C ARG A 10 9.84 -12.44 28.92
N THR A 11 10.10 -13.70 28.59
CA THR A 11 11.26 -14.45 29.08
C THR A 11 12.51 -13.95 28.36
N LEU A 12 13.47 -13.41 29.09
CA LEU A 12 14.73 -12.91 28.55
C LEU A 12 15.72 -14.08 28.37
N ASP A 13 16.35 -14.15 27.21
CA ASP A 13 17.57 -14.94 27.03
C ASP A 13 18.78 -14.23 27.67
N SER A 14 19.95 -14.88 27.64
CA SER A 14 21.17 -14.36 28.30
C SER A 14 21.60 -13.00 27.75
N GLU A 15 21.51 -12.80 26.44
CA GLU A 15 21.86 -11.53 25.81
C GLU A 15 20.88 -10.42 26.21
N SER A 16 19.58 -10.68 26.09
CA SER A 16 18.53 -9.72 26.48
C SER A 16 18.59 -9.38 27.97
N TYR A 17 19.00 -10.32 28.82
CA TYR A 17 19.23 -10.07 30.24
C TYR A 17 20.39 -9.08 30.46
N GLN A 18 21.53 -9.30 29.80
CA GLN A 18 22.69 -8.42 29.91
C GLN A 18 22.40 -7.01 29.37
N VAL A 19 21.66 -6.89 28.26
CA VAL A 19 21.19 -5.60 27.73
C VAL A 19 20.30 -4.89 28.74
N ASN A 20 19.31 -5.59 29.31
CA ASN A 20 18.42 -4.99 30.30
C ASN A 20 19.17 -4.56 31.57
N GLN A 21 20.14 -5.34 32.03
CA GLN A 21 21.02 -4.95 33.14
C GLN A 21 21.78 -3.66 32.81
N ARG A 22 22.39 -3.57 31.63
CA ARG A 22 23.13 -2.36 31.22
C ARG A 22 22.23 -1.12 31.10
N VAL A 23 21.00 -1.29 30.61
CA VAL A 23 20.01 -0.20 30.57
C VAL A 23 19.68 0.30 31.98
N GLN A 24 19.50 -0.62 32.94
CA GLN A 24 19.23 -0.24 34.33
C GLN A 24 20.41 0.50 34.97
N GLU A 25 21.63 0.02 34.76
CA GLU A 25 22.86 0.67 35.23
C GLU A 25 23.00 2.09 34.64
N THR A 26 22.72 2.24 33.35
CA THR A 26 22.77 3.54 32.67
C THR A 26 21.73 4.50 33.24
N LEU A 27 20.49 4.04 33.44
CA LEU A 27 19.45 4.85 34.07
C LEU A 27 19.80 5.23 35.51
N GLN A 28 20.44 4.33 36.26
CA GLN A 28 20.91 4.61 37.62
C GLN A 28 21.99 5.69 37.63
N SER A 29 22.97 5.64 36.71
CA SER A 29 24.01 6.66 36.61
C SER A 29 23.46 8.08 36.37
N LEU A 30 22.32 8.21 35.66
CA LEU A 30 21.69 9.50 35.42
C LEU A 30 21.15 10.15 36.71
N THR A 31 20.84 9.35 37.73
CA THR A 31 20.35 9.85 39.03
C THR A 31 21.48 10.33 39.95
N GLU A 32 22.75 10.00 39.64
CA GLU A 32 23.88 10.39 40.49
C GLU A 32 24.10 11.91 40.54
N LEU A 33 23.63 12.63 39.53
CA LEU A 33 23.73 14.09 39.44
C LEU A 33 22.48 14.81 39.98
N ASP A 34 21.44 14.10 40.43
CA ASP A 34 20.19 14.69 40.93
C ASP A 34 20.43 15.65 42.11
N ALA A 35 21.46 15.41 42.92
CA ALA A 35 21.80 16.24 44.08
C ALA A 35 22.30 17.64 43.71
N ILE A 36 22.78 17.85 42.48
CA ILE A 36 23.39 19.11 42.01
C ILE A 36 22.67 19.73 40.81
N MET A 37 21.64 19.08 40.27
CA MET A 37 20.86 19.56 39.14
C MET A 37 19.50 20.09 39.57
N ASP A 38 19.02 21.11 38.87
CA ASP A 38 17.63 21.57 38.99
C ASP A 38 16.65 20.57 38.35
N PRO A 39 15.37 20.55 38.77
CA PRO A 39 14.36 19.71 38.15
C PRO A 39 14.23 19.95 36.64
N ILE A 40 14.39 18.89 35.85
CA ILE A 40 14.24 18.93 34.39
C ILE A 40 12.82 18.55 33.94
N ARG A 41 12.41 19.05 32.76
CA ARG A 41 11.16 18.65 32.13
C ARG A 41 11.27 17.22 31.57
N TYR A 42 10.13 16.53 31.46
CA TYR A 42 10.08 15.17 30.91
C TYR A 42 10.75 15.02 29.53
N ALA A 43 10.53 15.97 28.62
CA ALA A 43 11.19 15.97 27.31
C ALA A 43 12.73 16.08 27.41
N GLY A 44 13.23 16.84 28.40
CA GLY A 44 14.66 16.93 28.69
C GLY A 44 15.20 15.61 29.22
N PHE A 45 14.50 14.99 30.17
CA PHE A 45 14.85 13.67 30.69
C PHE A 45 14.96 12.61 29.58
N LEU A 46 14.01 12.55 28.64
CA LEU A 46 14.08 11.63 27.51
C LEU A 46 15.29 11.88 26.60
N ASN A 47 15.66 13.16 26.41
CA ASN A 47 16.85 13.50 25.66
C ASN A 47 18.12 13.03 26.37
N GLU A 48 18.26 13.27 27.67
CA GLU A 48 19.41 12.80 28.46
C GLU A 48 19.53 11.28 28.45
N VAL A 49 18.42 10.56 28.64
CA VAL A 49 18.37 9.10 28.55
C VAL A 49 18.82 8.62 27.16
N SER A 50 18.32 9.25 26.09
CA SER A 50 18.70 8.91 24.72
C SER A 50 20.20 9.14 24.47
N GLN A 51 20.75 10.25 24.97
CA GLN A 51 22.18 10.56 24.83
C GLN A 51 23.05 9.57 25.62
N ALA A 52 22.70 9.28 26.86
CA ALA A 52 23.42 8.33 27.69
C ALA A 52 23.42 6.93 27.07
N LEU A 53 22.26 6.44 26.63
CA LEU A 53 22.16 5.12 25.98
C LEU A 53 22.95 5.05 24.66
N LYS A 54 23.06 6.14 23.90
CA LYS A 54 23.89 6.21 22.69
C LYS A 54 25.39 6.25 22.98
N ALA A 55 25.79 6.80 24.12
CA ALA A 55 27.19 6.93 24.52
C ALA A 55 27.75 5.65 25.13
N VAL A 56 26.90 4.80 25.72
CA VAL A 56 27.32 3.55 26.35
C VAL A 56 27.69 2.51 25.27
N THR A 57 28.97 2.11 25.27
CA THR A 57 29.41 0.94 24.50
C THR A 57 29.02 -0.33 25.25
N PHE A 58 28.36 -1.27 24.57
CA PHE A 58 27.94 -2.54 25.14
C PHE A 58 28.27 -3.69 24.19
N GLN A 59 28.89 -4.73 24.74
CA GLN A 59 29.13 -5.99 24.06
C GLN A 59 28.70 -7.11 25.01
N PRO A 60 27.83 -8.05 24.56
CA PRO A 60 27.49 -9.22 25.35
C PRO A 60 28.73 -10.04 25.71
N GLN A 61 28.72 -10.67 26.88
CA GLN A 61 29.75 -11.63 27.25
C GLN A 61 29.75 -12.80 26.26
N THR A 62 30.91 -13.03 25.65
CA THR A 62 31.14 -14.12 24.71
C THR A 62 32.08 -15.15 25.34
N GLU A 63 31.90 -16.42 24.97
CA GLU A 63 32.85 -17.47 25.34
C GLU A 63 34.18 -17.28 24.58
N THR A 64 35.21 -17.99 25.02
CA THR A 64 36.51 -17.97 24.32
C THR A 64 36.36 -18.55 22.91
N ALA A 65 36.46 -17.69 21.90
CA ALA A 65 36.42 -18.07 20.49
C ALA A 65 37.85 -18.23 19.93
N PRO A 66 38.09 -19.18 19.01
CA PRO A 66 39.38 -19.36 18.36
C PRO A 66 39.73 -18.22 17.39
N ILE A 67 38.72 -17.48 16.91
CA ILE A 67 38.89 -16.29 16.08
C ILE A 67 38.44 -15.09 16.90
N GLN A 68 39.30 -14.09 17.01
CA GLN A 68 39.04 -12.85 17.74
C GLN A 68 38.96 -11.68 16.75
N VAL A 69 37.89 -10.89 16.85
CA VAL A 69 37.72 -9.66 16.09
C VAL A 69 37.95 -8.50 17.04
N MET A 70 38.95 -7.67 16.76
CA MET A 70 39.48 -6.69 17.69
C MET A 70 39.65 -5.31 17.03
N GLY A 71 39.60 -4.27 17.85
CA GLY A 71 40.01 -2.93 17.41
C GLY A 71 41.53 -2.83 17.22
N VAL A 72 41.97 -1.92 16.34
CA VAL A 72 43.40 -1.69 16.04
C VAL A 72 44.24 -1.47 17.31
N LEU A 73 43.75 -0.63 18.22
CA LEU A 73 44.47 -0.30 19.46
C LEU A 73 44.54 -1.46 20.45
N GLU A 74 43.54 -2.35 20.43
CA GLU A 74 43.52 -3.54 21.28
C GLU A 74 44.54 -4.57 20.77
N ALA A 75 44.67 -4.70 19.45
CA ALA A 75 45.58 -5.64 18.81
C ALA A 75 47.05 -5.16 18.75
N ALA A 76 47.31 -3.85 18.81
CA ALA A 76 48.62 -3.23 18.54
C ALA A 76 49.80 -3.70 19.43
N ALA A 77 49.53 -4.41 20.52
CA ALA A 77 50.55 -4.92 21.44
C ALA A 77 50.43 -6.43 21.72
N MET A 78 49.75 -7.17 20.83
CA MET A 78 49.51 -8.60 20.97
C MET A 78 50.26 -9.41 19.91
N ASN A 79 50.47 -10.69 20.18
CA ASN A 79 50.99 -11.66 19.22
C ASN A 79 49.90 -12.69 18.91
N PHE A 80 49.88 -13.16 17.66
CA PHE A 80 48.87 -14.09 17.16
C PHE A 80 49.53 -15.25 16.39
N ASP A 81 48.83 -16.38 16.29
CA ASP A 81 49.23 -17.47 15.40
C ASP A 81 48.97 -17.13 13.92
N GLY A 82 47.98 -16.26 13.68
CA GLY A 82 47.66 -15.67 12.38
C GLY A 82 46.88 -14.37 12.57
N LEU A 83 47.13 -13.38 11.71
CA LEU A 83 46.50 -12.07 11.78
C LEU A 83 45.91 -11.70 10.41
N TRP A 84 44.64 -11.30 10.40
CA TRP A 84 44.00 -10.73 9.23
C TRP A 84 43.63 -9.27 9.53
N VAL A 85 44.30 -8.34 8.88
CA VAL A 85 44.03 -6.91 8.97
C VAL A 85 43.10 -6.53 7.82
N CYS A 86 41.85 -6.23 8.20
CA CYS A 86 40.83 -5.74 7.26
C CYS A 86 40.94 -4.23 7.05
N GLU A 87 40.15 -3.70 6.12
CA GLU A 87 39.97 -2.26 5.90
C GLU A 87 41.29 -1.50 5.68
N CYS A 88 42.18 -2.10 4.88
CA CYS A 88 43.49 -1.55 4.55
C CYS A 88 43.46 -0.55 3.38
N GLU A 89 42.38 0.22 3.24
CA GLU A 89 42.23 1.26 2.23
C GLU A 89 42.89 2.60 2.61
N SER A 90 43.12 3.43 1.59
CA SER A 90 43.78 4.75 1.68
C SER A 90 43.04 5.78 2.54
N ARG A 91 41.77 5.54 2.87
CA ARG A 91 40.98 6.40 3.78
C ARG A 91 41.23 6.10 5.25
N GLN A 92 41.58 4.85 5.56
CA GLN A 92 41.80 4.37 6.91
C GLN A 92 43.27 4.37 7.30
N TRP A 93 44.17 4.19 6.33
CA TRP A 93 45.61 4.13 6.55
C TRP A 93 46.38 5.07 5.61
N PRO A 94 46.87 6.22 6.09
CA PRO A 94 46.66 6.80 7.41
C PRO A 94 45.25 7.42 7.59
N GLN A 95 44.78 7.49 8.84
CA GLN A 95 43.52 8.15 9.16
C GLN A 95 43.62 9.68 8.97
N PRO A 96 42.50 10.35 8.60
CA PRO A 96 42.45 11.81 8.55
C PRO A 96 42.65 12.44 9.93
N VAL A 97 43.29 13.61 9.96
CA VAL A 97 43.60 14.34 11.19
C VAL A 97 42.33 14.69 11.97
N SER A 98 42.19 14.12 13.17
CA SER A 98 41.08 14.40 14.10
C SER A 98 41.61 15.04 15.39
N ALA A 99 41.80 16.36 15.35
CA ALA A 99 42.32 17.13 16.49
C ALA A 99 41.27 17.30 17.59
N ASN A 100 41.67 17.18 18.86
CA ASN A 100 40.81 17.49 20.00
C ASN A 100 40.32 18.96 19.92
N PRO A 101 38.99 19.21 19.87
CA PRO A 101 38.44 20.55 19.66
C PRO A 101 38.63 21.48 20.87
N LEU A 102 38.91 20.95 22.05
CA LEU A 102 39.08 21.74 23.28
C LEU A 102 40.46 22.40 23.40
N LEU A 103 41.43 22.00 22.55
CA LEU A 103 42.80 22.49 22.61
C LEU A 103 43.20 23.22 21.33
N PRO A 104 43.91 24.36 21.42
CA PRO A 104 44.41 25.05 20.24
C PRO A 104 45.30 24.15 19.36
N ARG A 105 45.07 24.15 18.05
CA ARG A 105 45.83 23.34 17.08
C ARG A 105 47.34 23.57 17.16
N SER A 106 47.77 24.81 17.44
CA SER A 106 49.18 25.16 17.59
C SER A 106 49.84 24.46 18.78
N THR A 107 49.10 24.30 19.89
CA THR A 107 49.55 23.57 21.08
C THR A 107 49.62 22.07 20.79
N LEU A 108 48.58 21.50 20.18
CA LEU A 108 48.55 20.08 19.81
C LEU A 108 49.73 19.72 18.90
N ARG A 109 50.03 20.55 17.89
CA ARG A 109 51.19 20.34 17.00
C ARG A 109 52.52 20.50 17.71
N ARG A 110 52.68 21.53 18.54
CA ARG A 110 53.93 21.80 19.27
C ARG A 110 54.37 20.61 20.11
N TYR A 111 53.42 19.92 20.73
CA TYR A 111 53.69 18.77 21.60
C TYR A 111 53.48 17.42 20.91
N GLY A 112 53.19 17.40 19.60
CA GLY A 112 52.94 16.16 18.86
C GLY A 112 51.81 15.33 19.48
N MET A 113 50.67 15.93 19.81
CA MET A 113 49.53 15.19 20.37
C MET A 113 48.86 14.30 19.30
N PRO A 114 48.15 13.22 19.67
CA PRO A 114 47.32 12.45 18.73
C PRO A 114 46.35 13.36 17.96
N GLY A 115 46.17 13.12 16.65
CA GLY A 115 45.33 13.92 15.79
C GLY A 115 45.85 15.34 15.52
N SER A 116 47.12 15.65 15.82
CA SER A 116 47.64 17.02 15.72
C SER A 116 48.05 17.43 14.29
N GLY A 117 48.42 16.48 13.45
CA GLY A 117 48.81 16.78 12.07
C GLY A 117 49.10 15.53 11.23
N PRO A 118 49.13 15.70 9.89
CA PRO A 118 49.25 14.58 8.95
C PRO A 118 50.54 13.76 9.12
N ASP A 119 51.67 14.41 9.40
CA ASP A 119 52.97 13.73 9.54
C ASP A 119 52.97 12.74 10.70
N ARG A 120 52.33 13.11 11.82
CA ARG A 120 52.19 12.24 12.99
C ARG A 120 51.24 11.07 12.71
N GLU A 121 50.10 11.32 12.07
CA GLU A 121 49.14 10.24 11.74
C GLU A 121 49.74 9.26 10.73
N LEU A 122 50.56 9.74 9.80
CA LEU A 122 51.33 8.90 8.89
C LEU A 122 52.36 8.04 9.63
N GLU A 123 53.12 8.64 10.55
CA GLU A 123 54.11 7.93 11.38
C GLU A 123 53.42 6.88 12.28
N TYR A 124 52.29 7.24 12.89
CA TYR A 124 51.47 6.35 13.69
C TYR A 124 50.94 5.16 12.87
N ALA A 125 50.33 5.44 11.71
CA ALA A 125 49.82 4.42 10.80
C ALA A 125 50.92 3.44 10.35
N ARG A 126 52.11 3.94 9.97
CA ARG A 126 53.26 3.09 9.65
C ARG A 126 53.67 2.21 10.82
N THR A 127 53.83 2.81 12.00
CA THR A 127 54.26 2.08 13.20
C THR A 127 53.34 0.91 13.51
N ILE A 128 52.02 1.12 13.39
CA ILE A 128 51.03 0.08 13.66
C ILE A 128 51.05 -1.01 12.57
N LEU A 129 51.06 -0.64 11.28
CA LEU A 129 51.07 -1.62 10.19
C LEU A 129 52.37 -2.44 10.19
N ASP A 130 53.52 -1.80 10.43
CA ASP A 130 54.81 -2.48 10.57
C ASP A 130 54.82 -3.42 11.78
N GLY A 131 54.16 -3.03 12.87
CA GLY A 131 53.95 -3.87 14.04
C GLY A 131 53.08 -5.09 13.72
N PHE A 132 51.96 -4.90 13.04
CA PHE A 132 51.07 -5.99 12.62
C PHE A 132 51.75 -6.96 11.65
N ALA A 133 52.59 -6.46 10.74
CA ALA A 133 53.37 -7.32 9.84
C ALA A 133 54.32 -8.29 10.60
N GLN A 134 54.63 -8.00 11.86
CA GLN A 134 55.50 -8.82 12.72
C GLN A 134 54.74 -9.53 13.85
N ALA A 135 53.43 -9.26 14.01
CA ALA A 135 52.63 -9.75 15.13
C ALA A 135 52.24 -11.23 15.00
N ALA A 136 52.40 -11.84 13.82
CA ALA A 136 52.08 -13.25 13.57
C ALA A 136 52.97 -13.87 12.49
N PRO A 137 53.14 -15.22 12.47
CA PRO A 137 53.80 -15.93 11.38
C PRO A 137 53.12 -15.76 10.02
N GLN A 138 51.80 -15.56 10.02
CA GLN A 138 50.99 -15.29 8.82
C GLN A 138 50.16 -14.04 9.04
N VAL A 139 50.38 -13.03 8.21
CA VAL A 139 49.65 -11.76 8.25
C VAL A 139 49.07 -11.48 6.87
N VAL A 140 47.77 -11.24 6.80
CA VAL A 140 47.06 -10.85 5.58
C VAL A 140 46.55 -9.42 5.75
N PHE A 141 46.89 -8.54 4.83
CA PHE A 141 46.28 -7.22 4.71
C PHE A 141 45.27 -7.24 3.57
N SER A 142 44.06 -6.77 3.81
CA SER A 142 42.98 -6.78 2.82
C SER A 142 42.19 -5.48 2.84
N TRP A 143 41.64 -5.11 1.70
CA TRP A 143 40.74 -3.97 1.55
C TRP A 143 39.59 -4.36 0.61
N GLY A 144 38.44 -3.71 0.75
CA GLY A 144 37.36 -3.82 -0.24
C GLY A 144 37.67 -2.93 -1.45
N GLU A 145 37.43 -3.39 -2.67
CA GLU A 145 37.59 -2.54 -3.87
C GLU A 145 36.43 -1.54 -4.02
N TYR A 146 35.27 -1.86 -3.43
CA TYR A 146 34.06 -1.05 -3.54
C TYR A 146 33.29 -0.98 -2.22
N GLU A 147 32.71 0.19 -1.95
CA GLU A 147 31.68 0.44 -0.95
C GLU A 147 30.48 1.12 -1.64
N GLY A 148 29.43 0.33 -1.91
CA GLY A 148 28.34 0.77 -2.80
C GLY A 148 28.89 1.09 -4.19
N ASP A 149 28.62 2.30 -4.68
CA ASP A 149 29.13 2.80 -5.96
C ASP A 149 30.52 3.48 -5.85
N SER A 150 31.10 3.57 -4.63
CA SER A 150 32.39 4.24 -4.41
C SER A 150 33.54 3.25 -4.52
N GLN A 151 34.52 3.54 -5.37
CA GLN A 151 35.77 2.79 -5.42
C GLN A 151 36.65 3.15 -4.21
N LEU A 152 37.16 2.12 -3.56
CA LEU A 152 38.14 2.20 -2.48
C LEU A 152 39.51 1.79 -3.02
N LEU A 153 40.55 2.53 -2.65
CA LEU A 153 41.92 2.28 -3.08
C LEU A 153 42.72 1.69 -1.93
N MET A 154 43.62 0.76 -2.22
CA MET A 154 44.59 0.24 -1.26
C MET A 154 45.37 1.39 -0.59
N SER A 155 45.70 1.23 0.69
CA SER A 155 46.61 2.14 1.38
C SER A 155 47.97 2.22 0.68
N PRO A 156 48.51 3.42 0.41
CA PRO A 156 49.86 3.59 -0.12
C PRO A 156 50.95 3.01 0.80
N LEU A 157 50.65 2.83 2.10
CA LEU A 157 51.58 2.25 3.07
C LEU A 157 51.86 0.76 2.81
N LEU A 158 51.00 0.09 2.05
CA LEU A 158 51.12 -1.33 1.74
C LEU A 158 51.72 -1.59 0.34
N GLU A 159 51.96 -0.55 -0.47
CA GLU A 159 52.62 -0.69 -1.78
C GLU A 159 53.95 -1.48 -1.75
N PRO A 160 54.80 -1.38 -0.70
CA PRO A 160 56.04 -2.17 -0.64
C PRO A 160 55.83 -3.66 -0.43
N ILE A 161 54.64 -4.08 0.01
CA ILE A 161 54.32 -5.49 0.29
C ILE A 161 53.89 -6.16 -1.01
N ALA A 162 54.59 -7.24 -1.37
CA ALA A 162 54.25 -7.99 -2.57
C ALA A 162 52.82 -8.58 -2.44
N PRO A 163 51.96 -8.40 -3.45
CA PRO A 163 50.62 -8.98 -3.41
C PRO A 163 50.72 -10.51 -3.41
N ILE A 164 49.82 -11.13 -2.64
CA ILE A 164 49.66 -12.59 -2.67
C ILE A 164 48.94 -12.93 -3.98
N THR A 165 49.66 -13.48 -4.95
CA THR A 165 49.08 -13.88 -6.25
C THR A 165 48.46 -15.28 -6.22
N ASP A 166 48.95 -16.15 -5.32
CA ASP A 166 48.53 -17.54 -5.20
C ASP A 166 48.02 -17.83 -3.79
N PHE A 167 46.86 -17.27 -3.43
CA PHE A 167 46.16 -17.64 -2.20
C PHE A 167 45.38 -18.93 -2.44
N THR A 168 46.04 -20.07 -2.28
CA THR A 168 45.39 -21.39 -2.33
C THR A 168 44.69 -21.64 -1.00
N VAL A 169 43.42 -21.26 -0.91
CA VAL A 169 42.61 -21.63 0.24
C VAL A 169 42.35 -23.13 0.17
N GLY A 170 42.91 -23.89 1.11
CA GLY A 170 42.62 -25.31 1.31
C GLY A 170 41.23 -25.54 1.89
N MET A 171 40.22 -24.90 1.31
CA MET A 171 38.83 -25.02 1.70
C MET A 171 38.07 -25.49 0.46
N ASP A 172 37.36 -26.60 0.57
CA ASP A 172 36.30 -27.00 -0.36
C ASP A 172 35.18 -25.94 -0.33
N PHE A 173 35.46 -24.75 -0.88
CA PHE A 173 34.55 -23.63 -1.03
C PHE A 173 33.66 -23.89 -2.23
N VAL A 174 32.72 -24.81 -2.09
CA VAL A 174 31.41 -24.48 -2.65
C VAL A 174 30.74 -23.68 -1.55
N SER A 175 30.67 -22.36 -1.75
CA SER A 175 29.94 -21.47 -0.85
C SER A 175 28.51 -22.00 -0.67
N GLN A 176 27.87 -21.68 0.46
CA GLN A 176 26.48 -22.13 0.63
C GLN A 176 25.59 -21.59 -0.50
N GLU A 177 25.92 -20.39 -0.98
CA GLU A 177 25.30 -19.71 -2.10
C GLU A 177 25.45 -20.50 -3.40
N GLU A 178 26.65 -20.99 -3.70
CA GLU A 178 26.91 -21.76 -4.92
C GLU A 178 26.26 -23.14 -4.87
N ARG A 179 26.22 -23.79 -3.70
CA ARG A 179 25.44 -25.04 -3.52
C ARG A 179 23.95 -24.78 -3.75
N ARG A 180 23.41 -23.69 -3.20
CA ARG A 180 22.00 -23.32 -3.39
C ARG A 180 21.69 -22.99 -4.86
N PHE A 181 22.60 -22.32 -5.55
CA PHE A 181 22.46 -22.02 -6.97
C PHE A 181 22.43 -23.28 -7.83
N GLN A 182 23.32 -24.25 -7.57
CA GLN A 182 23.32 -25.53 -8.27
C GLN A 182 22.03 -26.33 -8.01
N LEU A 183 21.49 -26.26 -6.79
CA LEU A 183 20.21 -26.88 -6.44
C LEU A 183 19.00 -26.17 -7.08
N ALA A 184 19.09 -24.88 -7.40
CA ALA A 184 18.00 -24.14 -8.01
C ALA A 184 17.61 -24.71 -9.38
N GLY A 185 18.57 -25.25 -10.16
CA GLY A 185 18.30 -25.91 -11.43
C GLY A 185 17.52 -27.23 -11.33
N LEU A 186 17.38 -27.78 -10.12
CA LEU A 186 16.57 -28.98 -9.84
C LEU A 186 15.12 -28.65 -9.46
N LEU A 187 14.81 -27.37 -9.20
CA LEU A 187 13.45 -26.93 -8.95
C LEU A 187 12.73 -26.81 -10.29
N SER A 188 11.96 -27.83 -10.65
CA SER A 188 10.94 -27.69 -11.69
C SER A 188 9.92 -26.65 -11.21
N VAL A 189 9.93 -25.48 -11.82
CA VAL A 189 8.85 -24.50 -11.63
C VAL A 189 7.62 -25.09 -12.31
N ASP A 190 6.74 -25.72 -11.54
CA ASP A 190 5.44 -26.14 -12.06
C ASP A 190 4.70 -24.87 -12.52
N ALA A 191 4.54 -24.75 -13.83
CA ALA A 191 3.91 -23.61 -14.50
C ALA A 191 2.38 -23.57 -14.34
N GLY A 192 1.84 -24.09 -13.23
CA GLY A 192 0.44 -24.52 -13.12
C GLY A 192 -0.36 -23.86 -12.00
N ASP A 193 -0.09 -22.60 -11.63
CA ASP A 193 -0.88 -21.89 -10.60
C ASP A 193 -2.03 -21.03 -11.19
N ASP A 194 -2.43 -21.31 -12.43
CA ASP A 194 -3.53 -20.60 -13.11
C ASP A 194 -4.92 -21.16 -12.74
N LEU A 195 -4.98 -22.29 -12.03
CA LEU A 195 -6.22 -22.98 -11.65
C LEU A 195 -6.22 -23.30 -10.15
N GLY A 196 -7.22 -22.77 -9.46
CA GLY A 196 -7.57 -23.17 -8.11
C GLY A 196 -8.58 -24.32 -8.07
N THR A 197 -9.02 -24.66 -6.86
CA THR A 197 -10.02 -25.73 -6.67
C THR A 197 -11.39 -25.28 -7.18
N GLU A 198 -12.13 -26.17 -7.84
CA GLU A 198 -13.52 -25.93 -8.25
C GLU A 198 -14.43 -25.66 -7.02
N LEU A 199 -15.40 -24.75 -7.18
CA LEU A 199 -16.41 -24.48 -6.14
C LEU A 199 -17.40 -25.64 -6.03
N GLN A 200 -17.44 -26.28 -4.86
CA GLN A 200 -18.46 -27.30 -4.58
C GLN A 200 -19.83 -26.71 -4.20
N SER A 201 -19.90 -25.43 -3.87
CA SER A 201 -21.13 -24.72 -3.47
C SER A 201 -21.60 -23.79 -4.58
N GLN A 202 -22.89 -23.88 -4.93
CA GLN A 202 -23.58 -22.96 -5.83
C GLN A 202 -23.88 -21.59 -5.18
N SER A 203 -23.79 -21.48 -3.86
CA SER A 203 -23.88 -20.20 -3.16
C SER A 203 -22.50 -19.58 -3.05
N SER A 204 -22.33 -18.40 -3.64
CA SER A 204 -21.15 -17.57 -3.45
C SER A 204 -21.41 -16.55 -2.33
N ARG A 205 -20.39 -16.25 -1.52
CA ARG A 205 -20.50 -15.21 -0.47
C ARG A 205 -20.49 -13.77 -1.03
N GLY A 206 -20.51 -13.59 -2.35
CA GLY A 206 -20.32 -12.28 -2.98
C GLY A 206 -21.45 -11.85 -3.91
N GLY A 207 -21.54 -10.53 -4.11
CA GLY A 207 -22.47 -9.91 -5.06
C GLY A 207 -21.83 -9.68 -6.43
N SER A 208 -22.18 -8.56 -7.07
CA SER A 208 -21.58 -8.13 -8.36
C SER A 208 -20.06 -8.03 -8.32
N GLY A 209 -19.49 -7.72 -7.15
CA GLY A 209 -18.05 -7.55 -6.97
C GLY A 209 -17.21 -8.78 -7.34
N VAL A 210 -17.76 -9.99 -7.21
CA VAL A 210 -17.06 -11.23 -7.63
C VAL A 210 -16.90 -11.26 -9.15
N ILE A 211 -17.99 -11.03 -9.87
CA ILE A 211 -17.99 -11.01 -11.34
C ILE A 211 -17.14 -9.86 -11.85
N GLN A 212 -17.20 -8.70 -11.19
CA GLN A 212 -16.33 -7.58 -11.51
C GLN A 212 -14.86 -7.92 -11.32
N ALA A 213 -14.48 -8.52 -10.19
CA ALA A 213 -13.12 -8.95 -9.96
C ALA A 213 -12.66 -9.97 -11.02
N GLN A 214 -13.50 -10.95 -11.37
CA GLN A 214 -13.19 -11.98 -12.36
C GLN A 214 -12.98 -11.36 -13.75
N SER A 215 -13.85 -10.41 -14.11
CA SER A 215 -13.77 -9.65 -15.35
C SER A 215 -12.48 -8.83 -15.44
N LEU A 216 -12.11 -8.13 -14.35
CA LEU A 216 -10.91 -7.31 -14.28
C LEU A 216 -9.62 -8.15 -14.30
N CYS A 217 -9.57 -9.27 -13.56
CA CYS A 217 -8.46 -10.22 -13.54
C CYS A 217 -8.89 -11.50 -12.78
N PRO A 218 -8.84 -12.70 -13.37
CA PRO A 218 -9.22 -13.95 -12.68
C PRO A 218 -8.51 -14.16 -11.35
N PHE A 219 -7.19 -13.92 -11.32
CA PHE A 219 -6.41 -13.99 -10.07
C PHE A 219 -6.98 -13.08 -8.96
N LYS A 220 -7.49 -11.89 -9.31
CA LYS A 220 -8.06 -10.96 -8.33
C LYS A 220 -9.30 -11.56 -7.66
N ALA A 221 -10.22 -12.13 -8.43
CA ALA A 221 -11.40 -12.79 -7.88
C ALA A 221 -11.02 -13.96 -6.98
N TYR A 222 -10.06 -14.78 -7.42
CA TYR A 222 -9.57 -15.90 -6.64
C TYR A 222 -8.95 -15.44 -5.31
N ALA A 223 -8.00 -14.49 -5.35
CA ALA A 223 -7.35 -13.97 -4.16
C ALA A 223 -8.33 -13.32 -3.16
N GLU A 224 -9.20 -12.42 -3.62
CA GLU A 224 -10.10 -11.66 -2.73
C GLU A 224 -11.25 -12.51 -2.19
N TYR A 225 -11.88 -13.34 -3.04
CA TYR A 225 -13.13 -14.02 -2.69
C TYR A 225 -12.96 -15.50 -2.37
N ARG A 226 -11.93 -16.18 -2.89
CA ARG A 226 -11.63 -17.59 -2.57
C ARG A 226 -10.64 -17.71 -1.42
N LEU A 227 -9.53 -16.97 -1.47
CA LEU A 227 -8.50 -16.99 -0.43
C LEU A 227 -8.79 -16.00 0.72
N GLY A 228 -9.67 -15.02 0.49
CA GLY A 228 -10.04 -14.04 1.52
C GLY A 228 -8.95 -13.00 1.78
N ILE A 229 -8.05 -12.78 0.81
CA ILE A 229 -7.03 -11.74 0.89
C ILE A 229 -7.75 -10.39 0.85
N ARG A 230 -7.49 -9.56 1.85
CA ARG A 230 -8.05 -8.22 1.94
C ARG A 230 -6.92 -7.21 1.94
N SER A 231 -7.15 -6.09 1.27
CA SER A 231 -6.29 -4.93 1.47
C SER A 231 -6.36 -4.53 2.94
N GLU A 232 -5.20 -4.26 3.53
CA GLU A 232 -5.17 -3.50 4.77
C GLU A 232 -5.80 -2.14 4.50
N ASP A 233 -6.60 -1.69 5.46
CA ASP A 233 -7.28 -0.42 5.35
C ASP A 233 -6.25 0.67 5.68
N ASN A 234 -5.50 1.10 4.66
CA ASN A 234 -4.44 2.09 4.84
C ASN A 234 -5.04 3.33 5.52
N LEU A 235 -4.51 3.65 6.70
CA LEU A 235 -4.80 4.88 7.42
C LEU A 235 -4.22 6.02 6.59
N GLN A 236 -5.02 6.54 5.66
CA GLN A 236 -4.68 7.72 4.89
C GLN A 236 -5.14 8.97 5.62
N GLU A 237 -4.36 10.05 5.52
CA GLU A 237 -4.78 11.35 6.03
C GLU A 237 -5.97 11.88 5.21
N GLY A 238 -7.05 12.24 5.90
CA GLY A 238 -8.25 12.80 5.29
C GLY A 238 -9.29 11.76 4.82
N ILE A 239 -10.26 12.23 4.04
CA ILE A 239 -11.46 11.46 3.66
C ILE A 239 -11.20 10.63 2.39
N LYS A 240 -11.49 9.32 2.41
CA LYS A 240 -11.31 8.44 1.24
C LYS A 240 -12.31 8.78 0.13
N ALA A 241 -11.92 8.54 -1.11
CA ALA A 241 -12.82 8.74 -2.26
C ALA A 241 -14.04 7.80 -2.19
N SER A 242 -13.87 6.59 -1.65
CA SER A 242 -14.96 5.65 -1.35
C SER A 242 -15.96 6.25 -0.37
N ASP A 243 -15.48 6.84 0.72
CA ASP A 243 -16.33 7.40 1.77
C ASP A 243 -17.18 8.55 1.23
N ARG A 244 -16.59 9.40 0.38
CA ARG A 244 -17.31 10.47 -0.34
C ARG A 244 -18.40 9.92 -1.27
N GLY A 245 -18.08 8.84 -1.99
CA GLY A 245 -19.06 8.12 -2.80
C GLY A 245 -20.23 7.66 -1.95
N SER A 246 -19.96 6.92 -0.88
CA SER A 246 -20.98 6.43 0.06
C SER A 246 -21.84 7.57 0.65
N LEU A 247 -21.24 8.72 0.99
CA LEU A 247 -21.98 9.88 1.48
C LEU A 247 -22.96 10.41 0.43
N VAL A 248 -22.53 10.56 -0.83
CA VAL A 248 -23.41 11.01 -1.92
C VAL A 248 -24.57 10.04 -2.14
N HIS A 249 -24.31 8.73 -2.15
CA HIS A 249 -25.35 7.71 -2.30
C HIS A 249 -26.39 7.80 -1.18
N ARG A 250 -25.96 7.88 0.08
CA ARG A 250 -26.87 7.99 1.24
C ARG A 250 -27.74 9.24 1.22
N VAL A 251 -27.18 10.37 0.78
CA VAL A 251 -27.94 11.63 0.64
C VAL A 251 -29.01 11.49 -0.44
N LEU A 252 -28.68 10.90 -1.59
CA LEU A 252 -29.65 10.66 -2.66
C LEU A 252 -30.70 9.62 -2.27
N GLU A 253 -30.30 8.54 -1.61
CA GLU A 253 -31.20 7.52 -1.06
C GLU A 253 -32.25 8.17 -0.14
N SER A 254 -31.79 9.00 0.81
CA SER A 254 -32.67 9.73 1.73
C SER A 254 -33.57 10.72 0.99
N PHE A 255 -33.05 11.42 -0.02
CA PHE A 255 -33.83 12.33 -0.85
C PHE A 255 -34.96 11.63 -1.61
N TRP A 256 -34.65 10.51 -2.29
CA TRP A 256 -35.64 9.78 -3.10
C TRP A 256 -36.67 9.01 -2.26
N ARG A 257 -36.38 8.77 -0.97
CA ARG A 257 -37.39 8.26 -0.02
C ARG A 257 -38.48 9.29 0.28
N GLU A 258 -38.13 10.57 0.31
CA GLU A 258 -39.08 11.65 0.54
C GLU A 258 -39.77 12.09 -0.75
N ILE A 259 -39.00 12.21 -1.84
CA ILE A 259 -39.47 12.72 -3.14
C ILE A 259 -39.53 11.56 -4.11
N THR A 260 -40.72 11.02 -4.35
CA THR A 260 -40.87 9.69 -4.97
C THR A 260 -41.10 9.69 -6.47
N ASP A 261 -41.18 10.87 -7.10
CA ASP A 261 -41.42 10.99 -8.54
C ASP A 261 -40.86 12.31 -9.13
N TYR A 262 -40.91 12.39 -10.46
CA TYR A 262 -40.50 13.56 -11.23
C TYR A 262 -41.30 14.82 -10.86
N HIS A 263 -42.61 14.72 -10.64
CA HIS A 263 -43.45 15.88 -10.38
C HIS A 263 -43.13 16.51 -9.02
N GLY A 264 -42.88 15.71 -7.99
CA GLY A 264 -42.39 16.16 -6.70
C GLY A 264 -41.05 16.87 -6.81
N LEU A 265 -40.10 16.31 -7.56
CA LEU A 265 -38.82 16.96 -7.83
C LEU A 265 -39.01 18.31 -8.54
N ALA A 266 -39.81 18.35 -9.60
CA ALA A 266 -40.04 19.56 -10.39
C ALA A 266 -40.69 20.67 -9.55
N GLN A 267 -41.64 20.32 -8.67
CA GLN A 267 -42.26 21.28 -7.74
C GLN A 267 -41.25 21.83 -6.73
N LEU A 268 -40.38 20.98 -6.17
CA LEU A 268 -39.33 21.43 -5.25
C LEU A 268 -38.30 22.33 -5.92
N ILE A 269 -37.84 21.98 -7.13
CA ILE A 269 -36.87 22.80 -7.87
C ILE A 269 -37.47 24.17 -8.22
N ALA A 270 -38.77 24.25 -8.53
CA ALA A 270 -39.47 25.51 -8.77
C ALA A 270 -39.48 26.42 -7.53
N ARG A 271 -39.31 25.86 -6.33
CA ARG A 271 -39.21 26.56 -5.05
C ARG A 271 -37.83 26.35 -4.46
N ASP A 272 -36.83 26.97 -5.08
CA ASP A 272 -35.42 26.72 -4.76
C ASP A 272 -35.07 26.77 -3.26
N ASN A 273 -35.65 27.71 -2.51
CA ASN A 273 -35.47 27.78 -1.05
C ASN A 273 -35.95 26.52 -0.32
N GLU A 274 -37.03 25.89 -0.78
CA GLU A 274 -37.58 24.64 -0.24
C GLU A 274 -36.63 23.47 -0.55
N LEU A 275 -36.12 23.37 -1.80
CA LEU A 275 -35.10 22.38 -2.18
C LEU A 275 -33.84 22.50 -1.30
N GLN A 276 -33.32 23.72 -1.14
CA GLN A 276 -32.14 23.97 -0.31
C GLN A 276 -32.40 23.59 1.16
N SER A 277 -33.60 23.85 1.68
CA SER A 277 -33.98 23.48 3.04
C SER A 277 -34.03 21.96 3.23
N VAL A 278 -34.71 21.25 2.32
CA VAL A 278 -34.81 19.77 2.35
C VAL A 278 -33.43 19.13 2.26
N LEU A 279 -32.60 19.57 1.31
CA LEU A 279 -31.23 19.06 1.17
C LEU A 279 -30.38 19.34 2.40
N ASN A 280 -30.46 20.53 3.00
CA ASN A 280 -29.72 20.85 4.22
C ASN A 280 -30.14 19.99 5.42
N GLN A 281 -31.42 19.65 5.51
CA GLN A 281 -31.94 18.76 6.54
C GLN A 281 -31.40 17.34 6.37
N ILE A 282 -31.53 16.76 5.17
CA ILE A 282 -31.02 15.42 4.85
C ILE A 282 -29.51 15.35 5.09
N LEU A 283 -28.78 16.33 4.54
CA LEU A 283 -27.32 16.39 4.65
C LEU A 283 -26.86 16.56 6.10
N GLY A 284 -27.60 17.30 6.93
CA GLY A 284 -27.30 17.43 8.35
C GLY A 284 -27.31 16.07 9.08
N GLY A 285 -28.29 15.22 8.78
CA GLY A 285 -28.39 13.87 9.35
C GLY A 285 -27.28 12.93 8.87
N GLU A 286 -27.04 12.89 7.55
CA GLU A 286 -26.04 11.99 6.97
C GLU A 286 -24.60 12.44 7.28
N MET A 287 -24.33 13.75 7.35
CA MET A 287 -23.02 14.27 7.77
C MET A 287 -22.70 13.94 9.23
N ALA A 288 -23.70 13.93 10.12
CA ALA A 288 -23.50 13.57 11.51
C ALA A 288 -23.06 12.10 11.67
N ARG A 289 -23.68 11.19 10.91
CA ARG A 289 -23.27 9.78 10.83
C ARG A 289 -21.89 9.62 10.21
N PHE A 290 -21.68 10.28 9.07
CA PHE A 290 -20.41 10.26 8.34
C PHE A 290 -19.23 10.70 9.21
N ARG A 291 -19.42 11.76 10.03
CA ARG A 291 -18.40 12.25 10.97
C ARG A 291 -17.98 11.20 11.98
N GLN A 292 -18.92 10.37 12.46
CA GLN A 292 -18.65 9.31 13.41
C GLN A 292 -17.91 8.13 12.76
N GLU A 293 -18.32 7.73 11.56
CA GLU A 293 -17.74 6.59 10.82
C GLU A 293 -16.31 6.88 10.34
N THR A 294 -16.04 8.10 9.88
CA THR A 294 -14.75 8.49 9.31
C THR A 294 -13.82 9.19 10.31
N TYR A 295 -14.23 9.33 11.57
CA TYR A 295 -13.51 10.08 12.61
C TYR A 295 -13.09 11.48 12.15
N LEU A 296 -13.97 12.19 11.42
CA LEU A 296 -13.68 13.51 10.86
C LEU A 296 -13.70 14.59 11.96
N GLN A 297 -12.57 14.75 12.66
CA GLN A 297 -12.43 15.68 13.77
C GLN A 297 -12.31 17.15 13.33
N PRO A 298 -11.47 17.51 12.34
CA PRO A 298 -11.26 18.92 12.00
C PRO A 298 -12.53 19.57 11.44
N GLU A 299 -13.03 20.58 12.14
CA GLU A 299 -14.29 21.25 11.78
C GLU A 299 -14.23 21.88 10.39
N ALA A 300 -13.08 22.43 9.98
CA ALA A 300 -12.90 22.97 8.64
C ALA A 300 -13.12 21.91 7.54
N LEU A 301 -12.63 20.68 7.73
CA LEU A 301 -12.82 19.60 6.75
C LEU A 301 -14.27 19.13 6.74
N TYR A 302 -14.92 19.07 7.90
CA TYR A 302 -16.35 18.76 8.01
C TYR A 302 -17.21 19.75 7.21
N GLN A 303 -16.95 21.05 7.36
CA GLN A 303 -17.67 22.09 6.62
C GLN A 303 -17.40 22.04 5.12
N LEU A 304 -16.16 21.79 4.71
CA LEU A 304 -15.80 21.64 3.30
C LEU A 304 -16.48 20.43 2.65
N GLU A 305 -16.52 19.29 3.32
CA GLU A 305 -17.17 18.09 2.78
C GLU A 305 -18.69 18.24 2.73
N ARG A 306 -19.28 18.91 3.74
CA ARG A 306 -20.69 19.29 3.72
C ARG A 306 -21.00 20.17 2.51
N GLU A 307 -20.28 21.28 2.34
CA GLU A 307 -20.51 22.21 1.23
C GLU A 307 -20.33 21.50 -0.13
N ARG A 308 -19.25 20.73 -0.28
CA ARG A 308 -18.99 19.97 -1.50
C ARG A 308 -20.12 19.00 -1.84
N THR A 309 -20.60 18.23 -0.84
CA THR A 309 -21.68 17.24 -1.03
C THR A 309 -22.98 17.95 -1.38
N PHE A 310 -23.30 19.03 -0.67
CA PHE A 310 -24.46 19.88 -0.97
C PHE A 310 -24.43 20.35 -2.42
N GLN A 311 -23.34 20.98 -2.86
CA GLN A 311 -23.22 21.49 -4.23
C GLN A 311 -23.32 20.37 -5.28
N SER A 312 -22.70 19.22 -5.02
CA SER A 312 -22.73 18.08 -5.96
C SER A 312 -24.16 17.54 -6.15
N VAL A 313 -24.89 17.30 -5.06
CA VAL A 313 -26.26 16.77 -5.12
C VAL A 313 -27.23 17.83 -5.64
N TYR A 314 -27.09 19.08 -5.21
CA TYR A 314 -27.93 20.19 -5.66
C TYR A 314 -27.81 20.41 -7.17
N GLN A 315 -26.59 20.47 -7.70
CA GLN A 315 -26.37 20.59 -9.14
C GLN A 315 -26.86 19.35 -9.90
N TRP A 316 -26.66 18.15 -9.36
CA TRP A 316 -27.17 16.91 -9.95
C TRP A 316 -28.68 16.96 -10.16
N LEU A 317 -29.44 17.28 -9.11
CA LEU A 317 -30.89 17.33 -9.15
C LEU A 317 -31.41 18.39 -10.14
N ARG A 318 -30.77 19.56 -10.19
CA ARG A 318 -31.20 20.65 -11.07
C ARG A 318 -30.80 20.47 -12.53
N ASN A 319 -29.57 20.05 -12.77
CA ASN A 319 -28.96 20.14 -14.10
C ASN A 319 -28.97 18.81 -14.88
N ALA A 320 -29.11 17.68 -14.19
CA ALA A 320 -29.17 16.36 -14.83
C ALA A 320 -30.52 15.69 -14.60
N GLU A 321 -30.96 15.59 -13.34
CA GLU A 321 -32.16 14.81 -13.00
C GLU A 321 -33.44 15.41 -13.59
N LEU A 322 -33.62 16.74 -13.54
CA LEU A 322 -34.80 17.41 -14.10
C LEU A 322 -34.83 17.42 -15.65
N THR A 323 -33.71 17.12 -16.31
CA THR A 323 -33.60 17.20 -17.78
C THR A 323 -34.06 15.93 -18.52
N ARG A 324 -34.52 14.93 -17.76
CA ARG A 324 -34.94 13.64 -18.29
C ARG A 324 -36.47 13.51 -18.29
N ALA A 325 -36.99 12.52 -19.01
CA ALA A 325 -38.40 12.24 -19.09
C ALA A 325 -39.03 11.92 -17.73
N PRO A 326 -40.34 12.17 -17.52
CA PRO A 326 -41.00 11.89 -16.25
C PRO A 326 -40.88 10.43 -15.83
N PHE A 327 -40.77 10.22 -14.52
CA PHE A 327 -40.53 8.92 -13.92
C PHE A 327 -41.18 8.83 -12.54
N LYS A 328 -41.32 7.59 -12.07
CA LYS A 328 -41.65 7.26 -10.68
C LYS A 328 -40.58 6.34 -10.09
N VAL A 329 -40.13 6.63 -8.88
CA VAL A 329 -39.18 5.77 -8.17
C VAL A 329 -39.90 4.50 -7.73
N GLU A 330 -39.43 3.34 -8.18
CA GLU A 330 -40.00 2.04 -7.81
C GLU A 330 -39.27 1.45 -6.60
N ASN A 331 -37.95 1.38 -6.66
CA ASN A 331 -37.12 0.80 -5.61
C ASN A 331 -35.85 1.64 -5.41
N ILE A 332 -35.39 1.70 -4.16
CA ILE A 332 -34.15 2.37 -3.75
C ILE A 332 -33.38 1.38 -2.87
N GLU A 333 -32.09 1.17 -3.13
CA GLU A 333 -31.20 0.30 -2.34
C GLU A 333 -31.81 -1.09 -2.05
N LYS A 334 -32.58 -1.61 -3.00
CA LYS A 334 -33.31 -2.87 -2.81
C LYS A 334 -32.44 -4.06 -3.20
N ARG A 335 -32.19 -4.91 -2.21
CA ARG A 335 -31.48 -6.17 -2.40
C ARG A 335 -32.30 -7.14 -3.26
N GLN A 336 -31.71 -7.65 -4.32
CA GLN A 336 -32.31 -8.65 -5.21
C GLN A 336 -31.31 -9.78 -5.51
N THR A 337 -31.82 -10.96 -5.84
CA THR A 337 -30.98 -12.11 -6.21
C THR A 337 -31.08 -12.37 -7.71
N VAL A 338 -29.94 -12.72 -8.31
CA VAL A 338 -29.86 -13.22 -9.68
C VAL A 338 -29.11 -14.55 -9.67
N SER A 339 -29.55 -15.50 -10.50
CA SER A 339 -28.83 -16.75 -10.74
C SER A 339 -28.08 -16.65 -12.07
N LEU A 340 -26.78 -16.87 -12.05
CA LEU A 340 -25.92 -16.96 -13.23
C LEU A 340 -25.21 -18.30 -13.24
N ALA A 341 -25.46 -19.14 -14.26
CA ALA A 341 -24.86 -20.47 -14.35
C ALA A 341 -24.99 -21.30 -13.04
N GLY A 342 -26.12 -21.17 -12.33
CA GLY A 342 -26.36 -21.82 -11.04
C GLY A 342 -25.71 -21.12 -9.83
N MET A 343 -24.89 -20.09 -10.04
CA MET A 343 -24.35 -19.24 -8.98
C MET A 343 -25.39 -18.20 -8.54
N GLU A 344 -25.80 -18.21 -7.28
CA GLU A 344 -26.64 -17.15 -6.73
C GLU A 344 -25.79 -15.93 -6.32
N LEU A 345 -26.13 -14.78 -6.88
CA LEU A 345 -25.53 -13.49 -6.57
C LEU A 345 -26.57 -12.58 -5.94
N THR A 346 -26.17 -11.91 -4.85
CA THR A 346 -26.98 -10.87 -4.23
C THR A 346 -26.51 -9.51 -4.72
N LEU A 347 -27.41 -8.75 -5.31
CA LEU A 347 -27.14 -7.45 -5.87
C LEU A 347 -27.90 -6.37 -5.09
N THR A 348 -27.32 -5.17 -5.02
CA THR A 348 -28.00 -3.95 -4.61
C THR A 348 -27.75 -2.88 -5.68
N VAL A 349 -28.82 -2.27 -6.15
CA VAL A 349 -28.80 -1.13 -7.09
C VAL A 349 -29.25 0.09 -6.32
N ASP A 350 -28.62 1.21 -6.58
CA ASP A 350 -28.96 2.47 -5.94
C ASP A 350 -30.43 2.81 -6.18
N ARG A 351 -30.89 2.72 -7.44
CA ARG A 351 -32.25 3.11 -7.80
C ARG A 351 -32.82 2.45 -9.05
N ILE A 352 -34.12 2.13 -9.00
CA ILE A 352 -34.91 1.70 -10.15
C ILE A 352 -36.10 2.64 -10.32
N ASP A 353 -36.27 3.15 -11.53
CA ASP A 353 -37.42 3.96 -11.91
C ASP A 353 -38.32 3.24 -12.91
N VAL A 354 -39.60 3.61 -12.88
CA VAL A 354 -40.59 3.29 -13.92
C VAL A 354 -40.85 4.56 -14.74
N LEU A 355 -40.72 4.45 -16.06
CA LEU A 355 -40.99 5.52 -17.02
C LEU A 355 -42.48 5.54 -17.41
N GLU A 356 -42.93 6.58 -18.11
CA GLU A 356 -44.34 6.74 -18.51
C GLU A 356 -44.86 5.58 -19.38
N ASP A 357 -44.00 4.96 -20.18
CA ASP A 357 -44.32 3.78 -21.00
C ASP A 357 -44.40 2.47 -20.21
N GLY A 358 -44.16 2.52 -18.89
CA GLY A 358 -44.12 1.37 -17.98
C GLY A 358 -42.81 0.58 -17.99
N SER A 359 -41.83 0.99 -18.80
CA SER A 359 -40.49 0.39 -18.80
C SER A 359 -39.69 0.79 -17.57
N ARG A 360 -38.66 0.01 -17.25
CA ARG A 360 -37.77 0.23 -16.11
C ARG A 360 -36.42 0.78 -16.55
N ALA A 361 -35.96 1.79 -15.81
CA ALA A 361 -34.62 2.36 -15.90
C ALA A 361 -33.85 2.03 -14.62
N ILE A 362 -32.67 1.43 -14.78
CA ILE A 362 -31.78 1.06 -13.68
C ILE A 362 -30.68 2.10 -13.56
N ILE A 363 -30.50 2.68 -12.37
CA ILE A 363 -29.61 3.81 -12.13
C ILE A 363 -28.59 3.44 -11.06
N ASP A 364 -27.34 3.75 -11.34
CA ASP A 364 -26.23 3.69 -10.39
C ASP A 364 -25.49 5.04 -10.41
N TYR A 365 -25.29 5.62 -9.23
CA TYR A 365 -24.63 6.89 -9.04
C TYR A 365 -23.11 6.68 -8.98
N LYS A 366 -22.35 7.57 -9.63
CA LYS A 366 -20.89 7.53 -9.62
C LYS A 366 -20.33 8.93 -9.42
N THR A 367 -19.38 9.05 -8.50
CA THR A 367 -18.58 10.28 -8.32
C THR A 367 -17.34 10.28 -9.24
N GLY A 368 -16.98 9.11 -9.79
CA GLY A 368 -15.94 8.90 -10.81
C GLY A 368 -16.38 9.26 -12.24
N ILE A 369 -15.43 9.29 -13.19
CA ILE A 369 -15.77 9.29 -14.62
C ILE A 369 -15.90 7.84 -15.04
N LYS A 370 -17.08 7.45 -15.52
CA LYS A 370 -17.32 6.16 -16.16
C LYS A 370 -18.06 6.39 -17.45
N ASN A 371 -17.93 5.45 -18.38
CA ASN A 371 -18.63 5.53 -19.66
C ASN A 371 -19.27 4.22 -20.06
N THR A 372 -20.14 4.29 -21.07
CA THR A 372 -20.93 3.15 -21.51
C THR A 372 -20.10 2.00 -22.07
N ALA A 373 -18.85 2.22 -22.46
CA ALA A 373 -17.95 1.15 -22.92
C ALA A 373 -17.53 0.21 -21.77
N SER A 374 -17.62 0.65 -20.51
CA SER A 374 -17.34 -0.21 -19.34
C SER A 374 -18.33 -1.38 -19.17
N TRP A 375 -19.45 -1.37 -19.91
CA TRP A 375 -20.44 -2.44 -19.93
C TRP A 375 -20.30 -3.38 -21.12
N LEU A 376 -19.40 -3.10 -22.06
CA LEU A 376 -19.32 -3.80 -23.35
C LEU A 376 -18.10 -4.72 -23.41
N GLY A 377 -18.15 -5.66 -24.36
CA GLY A 377 -17.07 -6.60 -24.63
C GLY A 377 -17.11 -7.85 -23.75
N PRO A 378 -16.18 -8.80 -23.98
CA PRO A 378 -16.20 -10.13 -23.35
C PRO A 378 -15.80 -10.11 -21.87
N ARG A 379 -15.27 -8.99 -21.37
CA ARG A 379 -14.91 -8.77 -19.96
C ARG A 379 -15.26 -7.33 -19.57
N PRO A 380 -16.55 -7.04 -19.28
CA PRO A 380 -17.00 -5.70 -18.93
C PRO A 380 -16.37 -5.23 -17.60
N GLU A 381 -15.81 -4.02 -17.57
CA GLU A 381 -15.20 -3.43 -16.36
C GLU A 381 -16.20 -3.21 -15.21
N GLU A 382 -17.47 -2.93 -15.54
CA GLU A 382 -18.53 -2.60 -14.59
C GLU A 382 -19.77 -3.49 -14.82
N PRO A 383 -19.72 -4.79 -14.47
CA PRO A 383 -20.81 -5.72 -14.76
C PRO A 383 -22.06 -5.52 -13.90
N GLN A 384 -22.05 -4.62 -12.89
CA GLN A 384 -23.14 -4.45 -11.93
C GLN A 384 -24.48 -4.09 -12.59
N LEU A 385 -24.52 -3.09 -13.48
CA LEU A 385 -25.74 -2.70 -14.18
C LEU A 385 -26.19 -3.74 -15.23
N PRO A 386 -25.29 -4.31 -16.06
CA PRO A 386 -25.61 -5.47 -16.90
C PRO A 386 -26.24 -6.63 -16.13
N LEU A 387 -25.68 -7.01 -14.97
CA LEU A 387 -26.23 -8.05 -14.09
C LEU A 387 -27.67 -7.73 -13.66
N TYR A 388 -27.91 -6.49 -13.28
CA TYR A 388 -29.23 -6.02 -12.87
C TYR A 388 -30.26 -6.06 -14.00
N ALA A 389 -29.85 -5.75 -15.24
CA ALA A 389 -30.72 -5.84 -16.40
C ALA A 389 -31.23 -7.27 -16.64
N LEU A 390 -30.49 -8.31 -16.21
CA LEU A 390 -30.87 -9.71 -16.32
C LEU A 390 -31.96 -10.15 -15.33
N ILE A 391 -32.21 -9.39 -14.27
CA ILE A 391 -33.24 -9.73 -13.26
C ILE A 391 -34.65 -9.62 -13.85
N ASN A 392 -34.89 -8.58 -14.65
CA ASN A 392 -36.17 -8.35 -15.31
C ASN A 392 -35.95 -7.87 -16.77
N PRO A 393 -35.49 -8.75 -17.66
CA PRO A 393 -35.08 -8.36 -19.02
C PRO A 393 -36.26 -7.92 -19.91
N GLU A 394 -37.49 -8.32 -19.58
CA GLU A 394 -38.69 -7.93 -20.32
C GLU A 394 -39.04 -6.46 -20.10
N HIS A 395 -38.97 -6.01 -18.84
CA HIS A 395 -39.36 -4.66 -18.44
C HIS A 395 -38.19 -3.66 -18.39
N THR A 396 -36.96 -4.12 -18.13
CA THR A 396 -35.79 -3.24 -18.11
C THR A 396 -35.41 -2.84 -19.53
N LYS A 397 -35.47 -1.55 -19.83
CA LYS A 397 -35.17 -0.99 -21.16
C LYS A 397 -34.08 0.08 -21.15
N GLY A 398 -33.43 0.32 -20.01
CA GLY A 398 -32.23 1.14 -19.96
C GLY A 398 -31.45 0.99 -18.67
N ILE A 399 -30.13 1.15 -18.78
CA ILE A 399 -29.18 1.22 -17.67
C ILE A 399 -28.41 2.54 -17.76
N TYR A 400 -28.22 3.20 -16.62
CA TYR A 400 -27.68 4.55 -16.56
C TYR A 400 -26.72 4.73 -15.38
N PHE A 401 -25.57 5.35 -15.66
CA PHE A 401 -24.77 6.01 -14.66
C PHE A 401 -25.21 7.46 -14.48
N GLY A 402 -25.47 7.84 -13.24
CA GLY A 402 -25.58 9.23 -12.83
C GLY A 402 -24.23 9.76 -12.36
N ILE A 403 -23.55 10.55 -13.18
CA ILE A 403 -22.23 11.12 -12.83
C ILE A 403 -22.42 12.38 -12.00
N ILE A 404 -22.00 12.35 -10.73
CA ILE A 404 -22.25 13.39 -9.74
C ILE A 404 -20.95 14.03 -9.28
N ARG A 405 -20.71 15.26 -9.71
CA ARG A 405 -19.53 16.06 -9.33
C ARG A 405 -19.91 17.53 -9.17
N PRO A 406 -19.18 18.30 -8.33
CA PRO A 406 -19.42 19.74 -8.17
C PRO A 406 -19.31 20.58 -9.44
N GLU A 407 -18.64 20.07 -10.48
CA GLU A 407 -18.41 20.78 -11.74
C GLU A 407 -19.11 20.11 -12.93
N LYS A 408 -19.66 18.90 -12.73
CA LYS A 408 -20.20 18.07 -13.82
C LYS A 408 -21.30 17.17 -13.30
N ALA A 409 -22.51 17.39 -13.80
CA ALA A 409 -23.66 16.52 -13.63
C ALA A 409 -24.08 16.01 -15.01
N GLU A 410 -23.98 14.70 -15.27
CA GLU A 410 -24.35 14.13 -16.56
C GLU A 410 -24.87 12.70 -16.44
N TRP A 411 -25.75 12.33 -17.37
CA TRP A 411 -26.16 10.96 -17.58
C TRP A 411 -25.25 10.27 -18.59
N GLN A 412 -24.84 9.05 -18.29
CA GLN A 412 -24.26 8.14 -19.29
C GLN A 412 -25.06 6.84 -19.30
N GLY A 413 -25.52 6.37 -20.45
CA GLY A 413 -26.47 5.27 -20.46
C GLY A 413 -26.54 4.47 -21.76
N LEU A 414 -27.06 3.26 -21.65
CA LEU A 414 -27.48 2.43 -22.76
C LEU A 414 -28.97 2.13 -22.61
N GLN A 415 -29.72 2.31 -23.69
CA GLN A 415 -31.18 2.16 -23.69
C GLN A 415 -31.72 1.53 -24.97
N ASP A 416 -32.94 0.99 -24.88
CA ASP A 416 -33.73 0.62 -26.03
C ASP A 416 -34.03 1.86 -26.91
N HIS A 417 -34.17 1.63 -28.22
CA HIS A 417 -34.43 2.68 -29.20
C HIS A 417 -35.82 3.33 -29.02
N ASN A 418 -36.76 2.60 -28.42
CA ASN A 418 -38.11 3.09 -28.16
C ASN A 418 -38.23 3.86 -26.84
N VAL A 419 -37.21 3.81 -25.98
CA VAL A 419 -37.22 4.54 -24.71
C VAL A 419 -36.79 5.97 -24.93
N GLN A 420 -37.60 6.91 -24.48
CA GLN A 420 -37.21 8.31 -24.38
C GLN A 420 -36.77 8.62 -22.96
N PHE A 421 -35.47 8.48 -22.67
CA PHE A 421 -34.96 8.82 -21.35
C PHE A 421 -34.77 10.34 -21.17
N THR A 422 -34.34 11.06 -22.21
CA THR A 422 -34.18 12.53 -22.16
C THR A 422 -34.97 13.20 -23.28
N GLU A 423 -35.53 14.39 -23.02
CA GLU A 423 -36.33 15.15 -24.01
C GLU A 423 -35.53 15.53 -25.27
N ARG A 424 -34.21 15.72 -25.10
CA ARG A 424 -33.25 15.85 -26.20
C ARG A 424 -32.32 14.66 -26.15
N ALA A 425 -31.97 14.09 -27.30
CA ALA A 425 -30.99 13.01 -27.37
C ALA A 425 -29.67 13.43 -26.69
N ALA A 426 -29.43 12.93 -25.48
CA ALA A 426 -28.17 13.17 -24.79
C ALA A 426 -27.08 12.41 -25.53
N ARG A 427 -26.02 13.09 -25.98
CA ARG A 427 -24.90 12.44 -26.72
C ARG A 427 -24.25 11.28 -25.96
N THR A 428 -24.40 11.27 -24.65
CA THR A 428 -23.84 10.31 -23.71
C THR A 428 -24.78 9.14 -23.38
N VAL A 429 -26.04 9.20 -23.82
CA VAL A 429 -27.00 8.10 -23.75
C VAL A 429 -27.16 7.52 -25.15
N LYS A 430 -26.84 6.23 -25.31
CA LYS A 430 -26.77 5.57 -26.62
C LYS A 430 -27.76 4.42 -26.67
N SER A 431 -28.11 4.02 -27.89
CA SER A 431 -28.83 2.76 -28.13
C SER A 431 -27.88 1.75 -28.77
N PRO A 432 -27.87 0.48 -28.33
CA PRO A 432 -27.07 -0.57 -28.96
C PRO A 432 -27.44 -0.73 -30.44
N THR A 433 -26.43 -0.88 -31.30
CA THR A 433 -26.63 -1.01 -32.76
C THR A 433 -27.34 -2.28 -33.17
N ALA A 434 -27.09 -3.39 -32.47
CA ALA A 434 -27.80 -4.66 -32.69
C ALA A 434 -29.22 -4.66 -32.13
N GLY A 435 -29.55 -3.71 -31.25
CA GLY A 435 -30.81 -3.67 -30.51
C GLY A 435 -30.65 -4.09 -29.05
N TRP A 436 -31.61 -3.69 -28.22
CA TRP A 436 -31.56 -3.89 -26.77
C TRP A 436 -31.64 -5.36 -26.36
N ALA A 437 -32.54 -6.13 -26.98
CA ALA A 437 -32.71 -7.54 -26.68
C ALA A 437 -31.42 -8.34 -26.95
N ASP A 438 -30.75 -8.05 -28.07
CA ASP A 438 -29.47 -8.67 -28.43
C ASP A 438 -28.36 -8.28 -27.45
N GLN A 439 -28.31 -7.00 -27.04
CA GLN A 439 -27.33 -6.55 -26.04
C GLN A 439 -27.52 -7.25 -24.67
N VAL A 440 -28.78 -7.41 -24.23
CA VAL A 440 -29.10 -8.15 -23.01
C VAL A 440 -28.74 -9.64 -23.14
N GLY A 441 -28.93 -10.22 -24.33
CA GLY A 441 -28.49 -11.58 -24.64
C GLY A 441 -26.97 -11.74 -24.58
N GLU A 442 -26.21 -10.80 -25.13
CA GLU A 442 -24.75 -10.77 -25.07
C GLU A 442 -24.24 -10.64 -23.62
N TRP A 443 -24.86 -9.76 -22.83
CA TRP A 443 -24.54 -9.64 -21.40
C TRP A 443 -24.81 -10.94 -20.65
N ARG A 444 -25.94 -11.60 -20.91
CA ARG A 444 -26.24 -12.91 -20.29
C ARG A 444 -25.12 -13.91 -20.57
N GLN A 445 -24.75 -14.10 -21.84
CA GLN A 445 -23.72 -15.07 -22.22
C GLN A 445 -22.37 -14.74 -21.58
N THR A 446 -21.95 -13.48 -21.65
CA THR A 446 -20.67 -13.01 -21.11
C THR A 446 -20.59 -13.19 -19.60
N LEU A 447 -21.66 -12.81 -18.88
CA LEU A 447 -21.70 -12.88 -17.42
C LEU A 447 -21.83 -14.33 -16.91
N GLU A 448 -22.57 -15.18 -17.63
CA GLU A 448 -22.63 -16.62 -17.35
C GLU A 448 -21.26 -17.29 -17.57
N GLN A 449 -20.51 -16.90 -18.61
CA GLN A 449 -19.15 -17.40 -18.83
C GLN A 449 -18.21 -17.00 -17.69
N LEU A 450 -18.23 -15.73 -17.25
CA LEU A 450 -17.40 -15.28 -16.13
C LEU A 450 -17.76 -16.01 -14.82
N ALA A 451 -19.05 -16.27 -14.58
CA ALA A 451 -19.49 -17.05 -13.43
C ALA A 451 -18.95 -18.50 -13.50
N LEU A 452 -19.01 -19.14 -14.67
CA LEU A 452 -18.46 -20.48 -14.89
C LEU A 452 -16.94 -20.53 -14.67
N GLU A 453 -16.18 -19.57 -15.21
CA GLU A 453 -14.73 -19.50 -14.99
C GLU A 453 -14.40 -19.41 -13.49
N TYR A 454 -15.12 -18.55 -12.76
CA TYR A 454 -14.94 -18.40 -11.33
C TYR A 454 -15.29 -19.68 -10.56
N GLN A 455 -16.36 -20.37 -10.95
CA GLN A 455 -16.75 -21.66 -10.38
C GLN A 455 -15.69 -22.73 -10.62
N GLN A 456 -15.12 -22.79 -11.82
CA GLN A 456 -14.05 -23.72 -12.22
C GLN A 456 -12.70 -23.42 -11.56
N GLY A 457 -12.58 -22.30 -10.85
CA GLY A 457 -11.35 -21.92 -10.16
C GLY A 457 -10.32 -21.26 -11.08
N VAL A 458 -10.71 -20.70 -12.22
CA VAL A 458 -9.78 -19.95 -13.09
C VAL A 458 -9.18 -18.77 -12.32
N ALA A 459 -7.87 -18.82 -12.10
CA ALA A 459 -7.11 -17.88 -11.27
C ALA A 459 -5.90 -17.28 -12.02
N SER A 460 -5.85 -17.41 -13.35
CA SER A 460 -4.76 -16.88 -14.17
C SER A 460 -4.52 -15.37 -13.96
N VAL A 461 -3.25 -14.96 -13.98
CA VAL A 461 -2.85 -13.54 -13.83
C VAL A 461 -3.01 -12.80 -15.17
N THR A 462 -4.25 -12.53 -15.56
CA THR A 462 -4.61 -11.90 -16.84
C THR A 462 -5.46 -10.62 -16.62
N PRO A 463 -4.82 -9.49 -16.26
CA PRO A 463 -5.53 -8.24 -16.09
C PRO A 463 -6.12 -7.75 -17.42
N LEU A 464 -7.33 -7.20 -17.38
CA LEU A 464 -8.02 -6.65 -18.56
C LEU A 464 -7.18 -5.60 -19.30
N ASN A 465 -6.48 -4.76 -18.53
CA ASN A 465 -5.53 -3.78 -19.03
C ASN A 465 -4.54 -3.37 -17.92
N ASN A 466 -3.47 -2.65 -18.27
CA ASN A 466 -2.44 -2.22 -17.32
C ASN A 466 -2.97 -1.29 -16.20
N GLN A 467 -4.09 -0.59 -16.42
CA GLN A 467 -4.66 0.31 -15.40
C GLN A 467 -5.26 -0.48 -14.23
N VAL A 468 -5.76 -1.70 -14.47
CA VAL A 468 -6.25 -2.59 -13.40
C VAL A 468 -5.16 -2.84 -12.36
N CYS A 469 -3.91 -3.05 -12.80
CA CYS A 469 -2.79 -3.32 -11.91
C CYS A 469 -2.33 -2.10 -11.11
N GLN A 470 -2.59 -0.87 -11.56
CA GLN A 470 -2.13 0.35 -10.88
C GLN A 470 -2.74 0.52 -9.48
N TYR A 471 -3.99 0.10 -9.32
CA TYR A 471 -4.75 0.21 -8.07
C TYR A 471 -4.99 -1.15 -7.40
N CYS A 472 -4.31 -2.20 -7.85
CA CYS A 472 -4.47 -3.55 -7.31
C CYS A 472 -3.46 -3.82 -6.19
N HIS A 473 -3.97 -4.06 -4.97
CA HIS A 473 -3.15 -4.39 -3.80
C HIS A 473 -2.50 -5.79 -3.86
N LEU A 474 -2.87 -6.61 -4.84
CA LEU A 474 -2.40 -7.99 -4.99
C LEU A 474 -1.08 -8.12 -5.77
N SER A 475 -0.47 -7.02 -6.23
CA SER A 475 0.79 -7.05 -6.98
C SER A 475 1.91 -7.85 -6.29
N PRO A 476 2.09 -7.81 -4.95
CA PRO A 476 3.10 -8.63 -4.27
C PRO A 476 2.78 -10.14 -4.27
N VAL A 477 1.49 -10.50 -4.43
CA VAL A 477 1.03 -11.88 -4.41
C VAL A 477 1.10 -12.49 -5.82
N CYS A 478 0.56 -11.80 -6.83
CA CYS A 478 0.51 -12.33 -8.20
C CYS A 478 1.86 -12.26 -8.92
N ARG A 479 2.79 -11.42 -8.44
CA ARG A 479 4.14 -11.24 -9.01
C ARG A 479 4.19 -11.02 -10.52
N ILE A 480 3.15 -10.42 -11.09
CA ILE A 480 3.04 -10.16 -12.54
C ILE A 480 4.26 -9.41 -13.11
N LYS A 481 4.91 -8.56 -12.30
CA LYS A 481 6.11 -7.81 -12.69
C LYS A 481 7.36 -8.69 -12.88
N GLU A 482 7.44 -9.82 -12.18
CA GLU A 482 8.54 -10.78 -12.32
C GLU A 482 8.34 -11.62 -13.59
N GLN A 483 7.10 -12.05 -13.87
CA GLN A 483 6.75 -12.81 -15.08
C GLN A 483 7.06 -12.06 -16.39
N HIS A 484 7.00 -10.72 -16.38
CA HIS A 484 7.36 -9.91 -17.55
C HIS A 484 8.87 -9.82 -17.77
N ARG A 485 9.69 -9.83 -16.70
CA ARG A 485 11.15 -9.79 -16.80
C ARG A 485 11.75 -11.09 -17.33
N ASP A 486 11.13 -12.23 -17.06
CA ASP A 486 11.62 -13.53 -17.54
C ASP A 486 11.30 -13.77 -19.04
N ARG A 487 10.50 -12.90 -19.67
CA ARG A 487 10.13 -12.97 -21.10
C ARG A 487 10.91 -12.01 -21.99
N GLU A 488 11.69 -11.09 -21.41
CA GLU A 488 12.63 -10.18 -22.10
C GLU A 488 14.06 -10.72 -21.97
#